data_AF-A0A1F8XL29-F1
#
_entry.id   AF-A0A1F8XL29-F1
#
_cell.length_a   1.000
_cell.length_b   1.000
_cell.length_c   1.000
_cell.angle_alpha   90.00
_cell.angle_beta   90.00
_cell.angle_gamma   90.00
#
_symmetry.space_group_name_H-M   'P 1'
#
loop_
_entity.id
_entity.type
_entity.pdbx_description
1 polymer ?
#
loop_
_entity_poly.entity_id
_entity_poly.type
_entity_poly.pdbx_seq_one_letter_code
_entity_poly.pdbx_strand_id
1 'polypeptide(L)'
;MYMVGLAFSPAKLRLFSYHKWIGVTVFLFALARLVWRYFHKAPELPGSMPAWEKSAAKASHSLLYALMFIVPVSGWLMSSAHGFQTVYLGIIPLPDLVEKNKELEESLELAHFILNKTLLAFVLLHIAAALKHHFIDRDEVLKRMLRFGTVCVVAVASLVSASAQAAPVLKDGSRIEFVSKQMGVPIKGSFKNFDADVLFDPANLKAGRTAISIDLESIDAGSDEATVEIKRRPWFDVKNYPRAEFTSSTVTAVGPGLYRVTGKMTIKGRTREVSAPFAAQKANDRWTFDGKFTLKRLDFNIGEGAWSDTGTVADEVEILFRFAVPVPKK
;
A
#
# COMPACT_ATOMS: atom_id res chain seq x y z
N MET A 1 12.05 -13.94 -5.34
CA MET A 1 13.37 -14.60 -5.21
C MET A 1 14.22 -13.87 -4.17
N TYR A 2 15.16 -12.98 -4.53
CA TYR A 2 16.06 -12.35 -3.54
C TYR A 2 15.33 -11.56 -2.43
N MET A 3 14.40 -10.67 -2.79
CA MET A 3 13.82 -9.69 -1.87
C MET A 3 12.89 -10.25 -0.77
N VAL A 4 12.45 -11.51 -0.88
CA VAL A 4 11.47 -12.11 0.06
C VAL A 4 12.14 -12.39 1.41
N GLY A 5 13.31 -13.03 1.39
CA GLY A 5 14.11 -13.35 2.59
C GLY A 5 14.89 -12.17 3.19
N LEU A 6 14.60 -10.93 2.77
CA LEU A 6 15.18 -9.74 3.39
C LEU A 6 14.45 -9.39 4.69
N ALA A 7 15.17 -8.87 5.67
CA ALA A 7 14.57 -8.25 6.85
C ALA A 7 13.70 -7.05 6.44
N PHE A 8 12.55 -6.87 7.11
CA PHE A 8 11.65 -5.75 6.88
C PHE A 8 12.40 -4.43 7.10
N SER A 9 12.49 -3.62 6.06
CA SER A 9 13.42 -2.50 5.95
C SER A 9 13.02 -1.59 4.77
N PRO A 10 13.49 -0.32 4.73
CA PRO A 10 13.25 0.55 3.57
C PRO A 10 13.72 -0.06 2.25
N ALA A 11 14.84 -0.80 2.27
CA ALA A 11 15.37 -1.50 1.11
C ALA A 11 14.43 -2.62 0.63
N LYS A 12 13.84 -3.41 1.53
CA LYS A 12 12.82 -4.42 1.19
C LYS A 12 11.62 -3.75 0.52
N LEU A 13 11.07 -2.69 1.13
CA LEU A 13 9.92 -1.96 0.59
C LEU A 13 10.16 -1.42 -0.82
N ARG A 14 11.29 -0.72 -1.05
CA ARG A 14 11.68 -0.22 -2.38
C ARG A 14 11.75 -1.34 -3.42
N LEU A 15 12.37 -2.47 -3.08
CA LEU A 15 12.50 -3.63 -3.99
C LEU A 15 11.13 -4.23 -4.35
N PHE A 16 10.20 -4.34 -3.40
CA PHE A 16 8.83 -4.77 -3.67
C PHE A 16 8.09 -3.78 -4.58
N SER A 17 8.20 -2.47 -4.35
CA SER A 17 7.61 -1.45 -5.23
C SER A 17 8.17 -1.51 -6.65
N TYR A 18 9.51 -1.56 -6.80
CA TYR A 18 10.15 -1.66 -8.11
C TYR A 18 9.77 -2.96 -8.84
N HIS A 19 9.67 -4.09 -8.13
CA HIS A 19 9.21 -5.34 -8.72
C HIS A 19 7.76 -5.24 -9.26
N LYS A 20 6.83 -4.69 -8.48
CA LYS A 20 5.45 -4.44 -8.93
C LYS A 20 5.40 -3.51 -10.14
N TRP A 21 6.17 -2.42 -10.12
CA TRP A 21 6.21 -1.44 -11.23
C TRP A 21 6.77 -2.07 -12.50
N ILE A 22 7.91 -2.79 -12.43
CA ILE A 22 8.49 -3.50 -13.57
C ILE A 22 7.50 -4.55 -14.12
N GLY A 23 6.80 -5.28 -13.24
CA GLY A 23 5.77 -6.25 -13.63
C GLY A 23 4.63 -5.62 -14.44
N VAL A 24 4.10 -4.48 -13.97
CA VAL A 24 3.06 -3.72 -14.69
C VAL A 24 3.59 -3.15 -16.01
N THR A 25 4.80 -2.58 -16.04
CA THR A 25 5.43 -2.08 -17.27
C THR A 25 5.59 -3.19 -18.31
N VAL A 26 6.08 -4.36 -17.92
CA VAL A 26 6.23 -5.53 -18.80
C VAL A 26 4.88 -6.04 -19.28
N PHE A 27 3.84 -6.06 -18.42
CA PHE A 27 2.48 -6.44 -18.79
C PHE A 27 1.87 -5.49 -19.84
N LEU A 28 2.04 -4.18 -19.67
CA LEU A 28 1.57 -3.19 -20.64
C LEU A 28 2.29 -3.32 -21.99
N PHE A 29 3.61 -3.54 -21.99
CA PHE A 29 4.35 -3.83 -23.22
C PHE A 29 3.97 -5.18 -23.84
N ALA A 30 3.64 -6.21 -23.04
CA ALA A 30 3.13 -7.49 -23.53
C ALA A 30 1.78 -7.31 -24.23
N LEU A 31 0.87 -6.53 -23.65
CA LEU A 31 -0.44 -6.21 -24.22
C LEU A 31 -0.28 -5.43 -25.55
N ALA A 32 0.52 -4.36 -25.57
CA ALA A 32 0.81 -3.60 -26.79
C ALA A 32 1.43 -4.48 -27.89
N ARG A 33 2.34 -5.40 -27.52
CA ARG A 33 2.94 -6.38 -28.43
C ARG A 33 1.95 -7.42 -28.95
N LEU A 34 0.98 -7.85 -28.15
CA LEU A 34 -0.09 -8.76 -28.55
C LEU A 34 -1.03 -8.07 -29.56
N VAL A 35 -1.44 -6.83 -29.29
CA VAL A 35 -2.22 -6.01 -30.23
C VAL A 35 -1.45 -5.79 -31.53
N TRP A 36 -0.17 -5.44 -31.47
CA TRP A 36 0.68 -5.31 -32.65
C TRP A 36 0.71 -6.61 -33.48
N ARG A 37 0.89 -7.76 -32.83
CA ARG A 37 0.95 -9.08 -33.47
C ARG A 37 -0.40 -9.55 -34.05
N TYR A 38 -1.52 -9.02 -33.57
CA TYR A 38 -2.84 -9.26 -34.17
C TYR A 38 -2.95 -8.58 -35.53
N PHE A 39 -2.43 -7.35 -35.67
CA PHE A 39 -2.46 -6.61 -36.93
C PHE A 39 -1.29 -6.90 -37.89
N HIS A 40 -0.18 -7.46 -37.41
CA HIS A 40 1.04 -7.69 -38.21
C HIS A 40 1.45 -9.16 -38.24
N LYS A 41 1.41 -9.77 -39.44
CA LYS A 41 1.89 -11.15 -39.67
C LYS A 41 3.33 -11.29 -39.18
N ALA A 42 3.58 -12.27 -38.30
CA ALA A 42 4.92 -12.58 -37.84
C ALA A 42 5.84 -13.01 -39.01
N PRO A 43 7.10 -12.55 -39.09
CA PRO A 43 8.04 -12.98 -40.12
C PRO A 43 8.25 -14.49 -40.14
N GLU A 44 8.40 -15.05 -41.33
CA GLU A 44 8.50 -16.50 -41.49
C GLU A 44 9.86 -17.04 -41.01
N LEU A 45 9.83 -18.24 -40.44
CA LEU A 45 11.01 -18.94 -39.91
C LEU A 45 11.93 -19.37 -41.07
N PRO A 46 13.26 -19.41 -40.88
CA PRO A 46 14.20 -19.76 -41.95
C PRO A 46 13.84 -21.07 -42.67
N GLY A 47 13.94 -21.08 -44.00
CA GLY A 47 13.66 -22.27 -44.82
C GLY A 47 14.48 -23.48 -44.36
N SER A 48 15.77 -23.27 -44.09
CA SER A 48 16.76 -24.23 -43.61
C SER A 48 16.50 -24.82 -42.21
N MET A 49 15.71 -24.15 -41.35
CA MET A 49 15.49 -24.61 -39.97
C MET A 49 14.71 -25.95 -39.96
N PRO A 50 15.16 -26.99 -39.23
CA PRO A 50 14.46 -28.27 -39.12
C PRO A 50 13.00 -28.15 -38.64
N ALA A 51 12.15 -29.09 -39.04
CA ALA A 51 10.73 -29.09 -38.67
C ALA A 51 10.50 -29.15 -37.14
N TRP A 52 11.37 -29.87 -36.41
CA TRP A 52 11.31 -29.93 -34.95
C TRP A 52 11.72 -28.62 -34.29
N GLU A 53 12.76 -27.93 -34.79
CA GLU A 53 13.14 -26.58 -34.32
C GLU A 53 12.02 -25.57 -34.60
N LYS A 54 11.41 -25.62 -35.80
CA LYS A 54 10.25 -24.78 -36.16
C LYS A 54 9.06 -24.98 -35.20
N SER A 55 8.82 -26.20 -34.74
CA SER A 55 7.76 -26.51 -33.77
C SER A 55 8.13 -26.11 -32.34
N ALA A 56 9.36 -26.39 -31.90
CA ALA A 56 9.88 -25.99 -30.59
C ALA A 56 9.90 -24.46 -30.42
N ALA A 57 10.33 -23.73 -31.46
CA ALA A 57 10.30 -22.27 -31.48
C ALA A 57 8.87 -21.71 -31.35
N LYS A 58 7.89 -22.29 -32.07
CA LYS A 58 6.47 -21.92 -31.93
C LYS A 58 5.94 -22.20 -30.51
N ALA A 59 6.20 -23.38 -29.96
CA ALA A 59 5.74 -23.77 -28.62
C ALA A 59 6.34 -22.87 -27.53
N SER A 60 7.66 -22.66 -27.56
CA SER A 60 8.38 -21.75 -26.66
C SER A 60 7.85 -20.33 -26.73
N HIS A 61 7.65 -19.78 -27.94
CA HIS A 61 7.15 -18.41 -28.12
C HIS A 61 5.71 -18.25 -27.62
N SER A 62 4.84 -19.25 -27.81
CA SER A 62 3.47 -19.24 -27.27
C SER A 62 3.44 -19.37 -25.74
N LEU A 63 4.28 -20.23 -25.17
CA LEU A 63 4.37 -20.40 -23.71
C LEU A 63 4.96 -19.15 -23.03
N LEU A 64 5.98 -18.53 -23.60
CA LEU A 64 6.52 -17.26 -23.13
C LEU A 64 5.48 -16.14 -23.18
N TYR A 65 4.65 -16.06 -24.24
CA TYR A 65 3.51 -15.13 -24.27
C TYR A 65 2.54 -15.40 -23.12
N ALA A 66 2.10 -16.66 -22.93
CA ALA A 66 1.18 -17.01 -21.85
C ALA A 66 1.74 -16.63 -20.47
N LEU A 67 3.01 -16.96 -20.19
CA LEU A 67 3.68 -16.62 -18.94
C LEU A 67 3.85 -15.09 -18.74
N MET A 68 4.09 -14.32 -19.81
CA MET A 68 4.17 -12.86 -19.75
C MET A 68 2.85 -12.17 -19.34
N PHE A 69 1.69 -12.83 -19.47
CA PHE A 69 0.42 -12.34 -18.94
C PHE A 69 0.07 -12.99 -17.59
N ILE A 70 0.27 -14.31 -17.44
CA ILE A 70 -0.11 -15.07 -16.23
C ILE A 70 0.78 -14.69 -15.03
N VAL A 71 2.07 -14.39 -15.21
CA VAL A 71 2.94 -13.95 -14.10
C VAL A 71 2.50 -12.60 -13.53
N PRO A 72 2.32 -11.50 -14.30
CA PRO A 72 1.82 -10.24 -13.73
C PRO A 72 0.41 -10.36 -13.13
N VAL A 73 -0.51 -11.09 -13.76
CA VAL A 73 -1.89 -11.25 -13.24
C VAL A 73 -1.91 -12.02 -11.91
N SER A 74 -1.15 -13.11 -11.78
CA SER A 74 -1.02 -13.81 -10.49
C SER A 74 -0.39 -12.93 -9.40
N GLY A 75 0.59 -12.10 -9.74
CA GLY A 75 1.21 -11.16 -8.80
C GLY A 75 0.28 -10.01 -8.36
N TRP A 76 -0.62 -9.55 -9.25
CA TRP A 76 -1.66 -8.57 -8.92
C TRP A 76 -2.72 -9.19 -8.02
N LEU A 77 -3.26 -10.36 -8.38
CA LEU A 77 -4.19 -11.13 -7.55
C LEU A 77 -3.62 -11.39 -6.15
N MET A 78 -2.35 -11.82 -6.06
CA MET A 78 -1.63 -12.04 -4.80
C MET A 78 -1.56 -10.76 -3.96
N SER A 79 -1.25 -9.62 -4.59
CA SER A 79 -1.21 -8.32 -3.90
C SER A 79 -2.55 -7.90 -3.31
N SER A 80 -3.65 -8.12 -4.06
CA SER A 80 -5.01 -7.82 -3.60
C SER A 80 -5.48 -8.77 -2.51
N ALA A 81 -5.20 -10.08 -2.63
CA ALA A 81 -5.48 -11.08 -1.60
C ALA A 81 -4.74 -10.78 -0.29
N HIS A 82 -3.53 -10.23 -0.38
CA HIS A 82 -2.75 -9.75 0.77
C HIS A 82 -3.31 -8.45 1.42
N GLY A 83 -4.24 -7.78 0.73
CA GLY A 83 -4.84 -6.51 1.15
C GLY A 83 -4.01 -5.27 0.80
N PHE A 84 -3.07 -5.38 -0.15
CA PHE A 84 -2.20 -4.29 -0.58
C PHE A 84 -2.48 -3.88 -2.02
N GLN A 85 -3.15 -2.74 -2.19
CA GLN A 85 -3.40 -2.15 -3.51
C GLN A 85 -2.11 -1.95 -4.31
N THR A 86 -2.11 -2.33 -5.59
CA THR A 86 -0.97 -2.08 -6.48
C THR A 86 -1.06 -0.68 -7.07
N VAL A 87 -0.24 0.25 -6.57
CA VAL A 87 -0.11 1.61 -7.12
C VAL A 87 1.08 1.69 -8.07
N TYR A 88 0.81 1.76 -9.37
CA TYR A 88 1.81 1.85 -10.42
C TYR A 88 2.55 3.20 -10.37
N LEU A 89 3.88 3.13 -10.35
CA LEU A 89 4.80 4.26 -10.13
C LEU A 89 4.52 5.09 -8.86
N GLY A 90 3.74 4.56 -7.91
CA GLY A 90 3.28 5.30 -6.73
C GLY A 90 2.22 6.38 -7.02
N ILE A 91 1.72 6.46 -8.27
CA ILE A 91 0.82 7.50 -8.76
C ILE A 91 -0.56 6.94 -9.17
N ILE A 92 -0.58 5.81 -9.90
CA ILE A 92 -1.82 5.27 -10.50
C ILE A 92 -2.29 4.06 -9.68
N PRO A 93 -3.33 4.17 -8.84
CA PRO A 93 -3.89 3.03 -8.12
C PRO A 93 -4.62 2.11 -9.11
N LEU A 94 -4.17 0.85 -9.20
CA LEU A 94 -4.93 -0.19 -9.90
C LEU A 94 -6.04 -0.70 -8.96
N PRO A 95 -7.21 -1.12 -9.50
CA PRO A 95 -8.24 -1.74 -8.68
C PRO A 95 -7.74 -3.06 -8.08
N ASP A 96 -8.25 -3.42 -6.90
CA ASP A 96 -8.00 -4.74 -6.34
C ASP A 96 -8.90 -5.78 -7.03
N LEU A 97 -8.33 -6.92 -7.42
CA LEU A 97 -9.00 -7.94 -8.23
C LEU A 97 -9.77 -8.98 -7.39
N VAL A 98 -9.42 -9.08 -6.10
CA VAL A 98 -10.01 -9.96 -5.09
C VAL A 98 -9.94 -9.26 -3.72
N GLU A 99 -10.81 -9.64 -2.80
CA GLU A 99 -10.77 -9.13 -1.42
C GLU A 99 -9.63 -9.77 -0.60
N LYS A 100 -9.31 -9.18 0.57
CA LYS A 100 -8.23 -9.68 1.44
C LYS A 100 -8.60 -11.08 1.97
N ASN A 101 -7.82 -12.10 1.61
CA ASN A 101 -8.04 -13.48 2.00
C ASN A 101 -6.68 -14.21 2.10
N LYS A 102 -6.36 -14.72 3.29
CA LYS A 102 -5.06 -15.34 3.60
C LYS A 102 -4.83 -16.70 2.95
N GLU A 103 -5.86 -17.54 2.83
CA GLU A 103 -5.75 -18.85 2.16
C GLU A 103 -5.49 -18.67 0.65
N LEU A 104 -6.14 -17.66 0.07
CA LEU A 104 -5.93 -17.25 -1.32
C LEU A 104 -4.56 -16.57 -1.52
N GLU A 105 -4.11 -15.75 -0.58
CA GLU A 105 -2.76 -15.12 -0.53
C GLU A 105 -1.66 -16.19 -0.58
N GLU A 106 -1.67 -17.15 0.36
CA GLU A 106 -0.67 -18.23 0.44
C GLU A 106 -0.65 -19.09 -0.83
N SER A 107 -1.84 -19.42 -1.36
CA SER A 107 -1.99 -20.17 -2.62
C SER A 107 -1.43 -19.40 -3.83
N LEU A 108 -1.66 -18.09 -3.89
CA LEU A 108 -1.20 -17.23 -4.97
C LEU A 108 0.29 -16.92 -4.89
N GLU A 109 0.89 -16.82 -3.70
CA GLU A 109 2.35 -16.70 -3.57
C GLU A 109 3.04 -17.94 -4.13
N LEU A 110 2.61 -19.14 -3.75
CA LEU A 110 3.17 -20.39 -4.27
C LEU A 110 3.00 -20.49 -5.80
N ALA A 111 1.81 -20.18 -6.32
CA ALA A 111 1.56 -20.17 -7.76
C ALA A 111 2.47 -19.16 -8.48
N HIS A 112 2.54 -17.92 -7.99
CA HIS A 112 3.38 -16.86 -8.57
C HIS A 112 4.88 -17.21 -8.49
N PHE A 113 5.35 -17.82 -7.41
CA PHE A 113 6.71 -18.33 -7.27
C PHE A 113 7.04 -19.38 -8.34
N ILE A 114 6.18 -20.38 -8.51
CA ILE A 114 6.34 -21.45 -9.51
C ILE A 114 6.31 -20.88 -10.93
N LEU A 115 5.35 -20.00 -11.24
CA LEU A 115 5.23 -19.34 -12.54
C LEU A 115 6.48 -18.49 -12.87
N ASN A 116 7.05 -17.78 -11.90
CA ASN A 116 8.32 -17.04 -12.07
C ASN A 116 9.53 -17.97 -12.30
N LYS A 117 9.62 -19.10 -11.59
CA LYS A 117 10.67 -20.13 -11.84
C LYS A 117 10.57 -20.69 -13.25
N THR A 118 9.35 -21.02 -13.69
CA THR A 118 9.07 -21.52 -15.05
C THR A 118 9.43 -20.49 -16.11
N LEU A 119 9.00 -19.23 -15.95
CA LEU A 119 9.33 -18.14 -16.87
C LEU A 119 10.85 -17.92 -16.96
N LEU A 120 11.57 -17.91 -15.83
CA LEU A 120 13.03 -17.76 -15.82
C LEU A 120 13.72 -18.89 -16.60
N ALA A 121 13.30 -20.15 -16.39
CA ALA A 121 13.85 -21.30 -17.13
C ALA A 121 13.62 -21.18 -18.64
N PHE A 122 12.40 -20.82 -19.08
CA PHE A 122 12.10 -20.65 -20.50
C PHE A 122 12.77 -19.42 -21.12
N VAL A 123 13.00 -18.34 -20.37
CA VAL A 123 13.78 -17.18 -20.83
C VAL A 123 15.25 -17.56 -21.03
N LEU A 124 15.86 -18.30 -20.10
CA LEU A 124 17.25 -18.78 -20.25
C LEU A 124 17.39 -19.74 -21.45
N LEU A 125 16.45 -20.66 -21.65
CA LEU A 125 16.41 -21.54 -22.82
C LEU A 125 16.22 -20.73 -24.13
N HIS A 126 15.39 -19.69 -24.13
CA HIS A 126 15.17 -18.83 -25.28
C HIS A 126 16.41 -18.01 -25.65
N ILE A 127 17.13 -17.48 -24.66
CA ILE A 127 18.41 -16.79 -24.87
C ILE A 127 19.45 -17.78 -25.41
N ALA A 128 19.60 -18.97 -24.81
CA ALA A 128 20.53 -19.99 -25.29
C ALA A 128 20.24 -20.40 -26.75
N ALA A 129 18.96 -20.57 -27.12
CA ALA A 129 18.56 -20.82 -28.50
C ALA A 129 18.90 -19.64 -29.43
N ALA A 130 18.62 -18.40 -29.04
CA ALA A 130 18.94 -17.22 -29.86
C ALA A 130 20.46 -17.06 -30.09
N LEU A 131 21.28 -17.41 -29.10
CA LEU A 131 22.74 -17.40 -29.21
C LEU A 131 23.26 -18.59 -30.06
N LYS A 132 22.65 -19.78 -29.96
CA LYS A 132 22.91 -20.92 -30.87
C LYS A 132 22.63 -20.54 -32.33
N HIS A 133 21.46 -19.96 -32.59
CA HIS A 133 21.08 -19.45 -33.91
C HIS A 133 22.06 -18.39 -34.45
N HIS A 134 22.56 -17.51 -33.59
CA HIS A 134 23.49 -16.45 -34.02
C HIS A 134 24.93 -16.92 -34.26
N PHE A 135 25.50 -17.76 -33.38
CA PHE A 135 26.92 -18.13 -33.43
C PHE A 135 27.20 -19.46 -34.16
N ILE A 136 26.28 -20.43 -34.05
CA ILE A 136 26.44 -21.78 -34.62
C ILE A 136 25.72 -21.86 -35.96
N ASP A 137 24.41 -21.59 -35.99
CA ASP A 137 23.63 -21.65 -37.24
C ASP A 137 23.84 -20.40 -38.14
N ARG A 138 24.43 -19.34 -37.57
CA ARG A 138 24.81 -18.07 -38.22
C ARG A 138 23.67 -17.36 -38.96
N ASP A 139 22.47 -17.41 -38.39
CA ASP A 139 21.28 -16.81 -39.00
C ASP A 139 20.92 -15.42 -38.42
N GLU A 140 19.87 -14.83 -39.00
CA GLU A 140 19.38 -13.48 -38.68
C GLU A 140 18.36 -13.44 -37.54
N VAL A 141 18.07 -14.55 -36.84
CA VAL A 141 17.03 -14.62 -35.79
C VAL A 141 17.32 -13.64 -34.66
N LEU A 142 18.58 -13.52 -34.22
CA LEU A 142 18.94 -12.55 -33.17
C LEU A 142 18.78 -11.10 -33.66
N LYS A 143 19.15 -10.78 -34.91
CA LYS A 143 19.01 -9.41 -35.45
C LYS A 143 17.55 -9.00 -35.62
N ARG A 144 16.63 -9.97 -35.81
CA ARG A 144 15.17 -9.76 -35.81
C ARG A 144 14.60 -9.38 -34.42
N MET A 145 15.35 -9.54 -33.33
CA MET A 145 14.90 -9.19 -31.96
C MET A 145 15.22 -7.74 -31.55
N LEU A 146 16.10 -7.04 -32.27
CA LEU A 146 16.76 -5.80 -31.79
C LEU A 146 16.14 -4.48 -32.31
N ARG A 147 14.97 -4.51 -32.93
CA ARG A 147 14.28 -3.32 -33.47
C ARG A 147 13.12 -2.89 -32.57
N PHE A 148 13.19 -1.67 -32.02
CA PHE A 148 12.20 -1.10 -31.12
C PHE A 148 11.65 0.25 -31.64
N GLY A 149 10.43 0.58 -31.22
CA GLY A 149 9.74 1.85 -31.51
C GLY A 149 8.89 2.28 -30.32
N THR A 150 8.60 3.57 -30.23
CA THR A 150 8.12 4.28 -29.01
C THR A 150 6.70 4.82 -29.21
N VAL A 151 5.93 5.08 -28.14
CA VAL A 151 5.18 6.36 -27.86
C VAL A 151 4.15 6.24 -26.71
N CYS A 152 4.26 7.20 -25.76
CA CYS A 152 3.29 7.87 -24.85
C CYS A 152 2.11 7.18 -24.11
N VAL A 153 1.63 7.91 -23.09
CA VAL A 153 0.59 7.58 -22.08
C VAL A 153 -0.29 8.83 -21.84
N VAL A 154 -1.54 8.67 -21.39
CA VAL A 154 -2.47 9.75 -20.95
C VAL A 154 -3.19 9.34 -19.64
N ALA A 155 -3.55 10.28 -18.75
CA ALA A 155 -4.19 10.02 -17.44
C ALA A 155 -5.08 11.19 -16.92
N VAL A 156 -6.08 10.91 -16.06
CA VAL A 156 -6.98 11.88 -15.34
C VAL A 156 -7.52 11.24 -14.02
N ALA A 157 -7.77 11.97 -12.91
CA ALA A 157 -8.40 11.46 -11.66
C ALA A 157 -8.95 12.55 -10.66
N SER A 158 -9.98 12.24 -9.83
CA SER A 158 -10.56 13.05 -8.70
C SER A 158 -11.78 12.34 -8.03
N LEU A 159 -12.41 12.75 -6.89
CA LEU A 159 -12.00 13.23 -5.53
C LEU A 159 -13.25 13.43 -4.60
N VAL A 160 -13.07 13.77 -3.30
CA VAL A 160 -14.06 14.35 -2.31
C VAL A 160 -15.13 13.39 -1.65
N SER A 161 -15.69 13.53 -0.41
CA SER A 161 -15.19 13.79 1.00
C SER A 161 -16.31 13.69 2.11
N ALA A 162 -15.91 13.58 3.40
CA ALA A 162 -16.62 13.97 4.68
C ALA A 162 -17.69 13.02 5.35
N SER A 163 -18.09 13.09 6.66
CA SER A 163 -17.43 13.48 7.96
C SER A 163 -18.32 13.33 9.26
N ALA A 164 -17.71 13.11 10.45
CA ALA A 164 -17.95 13.76 11.79
C ALA A 164 -19.23 13.51 12.69
N GLN A 165 -19.37 13.75 14.05
CA GLN A 165 -18.47 13.84 15.27
C GLN A 165 -19.19 13.75 16.71
N ALA A 166 -18.56 13.99 17.90
CA ALA A 166 -19.06 13.60 19.29
C ALA A 166 -18.37 14.06 20.63
N ALA A 167 -18.54 13.23 21.71
CA ALA A 167 -18.17 13.33 23.15
C ALA A 167 -17.60 11.94 23.75
N PRO A 168 -17.89 11.39 24.98
CA PRO A 168 -17.10 10.28 25.63
C PRO A 168 -17.37 8.81 25.23
N VAL A 169 -16.37 7.93 25.33
CA VAL A 169 -16.16 6.83 24.37
C VAL A 169 -16.60 5.41 24.81
N LEU A 170 -17.49 4.76 24.05
CA LEU A 170 -17.75 3.31 24.02
C LEU A 170 -16.73 2.61 23.12
N LYS A 171 -16.25 1.40 23.44
CA LYS A 171 -15.40 0.65 22.48
C LYS A 171 -16.19 0.21 21.23
N ASP A 172 -17.45 -0.20 21.40
CA ASP A 172 -18.36 -0.49 20.29
C ASP A 172 -18.72 0.77 19.47
N GLY A 173 -18.25 0.80 18.23
CA GLY A 173 -18.45 1.91 17.29
C GLY A 173 -17.32 2.94 17.30
N SER A 174 -16.25 2.74 18.07
CA SER A 174 -15.06 3.59 18.09
C SER A 174 -13.87 2.95 17.40
N ARG A 175 -12.99 3.76 16.81
CA ARG A 175 -11.74 3.33 16.16
C ARG A 175 -10.75 4.49 16.09
N ILE A 176 -9.47 4.19 16.29
CA ILE A 176 -8.37 5.08 15.90
C ILE A 176 -7.61 4.37 14.79
N GLU A 177 -7.60 4.99 13.61
CA GLU A 177 -7.04 4.48 12.37
C GLU A 177 -5.96 5.44 11.85
N PHE A 178 -5.05 4.94 11.05
CA PHE A 178 -4.06 5.76 10.35
C PHE A 178 -3.81 5.27 8.93
N VAL A 179 -3.47 6.20 8.05
CA VAL A 179 -3.00 5.93 6.70
C VAL A 179 -1.60 6.52 6.56
N SER A 180 -0.61 5.63 6.57
CA SER A 180 0.76 5.97 6.13
C SER A 180 0.88 5.75 4.62
N LYS A 181 1.96 6.23 3.99
CA LYS A 181 2.25 5.95 2.57
C LYS A 181 3.64 5.36 2.40
N GLN A 182 3.72 4.23 1.70
CA GLN A 182 4.98 3.56 1.35
C GLN A 182 5.20 3.64 -0.17
N MET A 183 6.21 4.37 -0.63
CA MET A 183 6.45 4.65 -2.07
C MET A 183 5.17 5.13 -2.81
N GLY A 184 4.34 5.94 -2.14
CA GLY A 184 3.02 6.41 -2.62
C GLY A 184 1.83 5.49 -2.33
N VAL A 185 2.05 4.19 -2.07
CA VAL A 185 0.98 3.22 -1.73
C VAL A 185 0.40 3.54 -0.34
N PRO A 186 -0.92 3.75 -0.20
CA PRO A 186 -1.54 3.97 1.11
C PRO A 186 -1.61 2.67 1.90
N ILE A 187 -1.08 2.68 3.14
CA ILE A 187 -1.11 1.56 4.07
C ILE A 187 -1.96 1.94 5.28
N LYS A 188 -3.10 1.26 5.42
CA LYS A 188 -4.02 1.42 6.56
C LYS A 188 -3.51 0.63 7.77
N GLY A 189 -3.63 1.23 8.95
CA GLY A 189 -3.42 0.59 10.25
C GLY A 189 -4.37 1.15 11.30
N SER A 190 -4.35 0.59 12.50
CA SER A 190 -5.24 0.98 13.60
C SER A 190 -4.65 0.68 14.99
N PHE A 191 -5.30 1.19 16.03
CA PHE A 191 -5.04 0.82 17.42
C PHE A 191 -6.27 0.12 18.00
N LYS A 192 -6.08 -1.07 18.59
CA LYS A 192 -7.17 -1.91 19.10
C LYS A 192 -7.55 -1.58 20.55
N ASN A 193 -6.62 -1.02 21.32
CA ASN A 193 -6.81 -0.60 22.70
C ASN A 193 -6.54 0.91 22.85
N PHE A 194 -7.57 1.63 23.26
CA PHE A 194 -7.48 3.01 23.72
C PHE A 194 -8.60 3.28 24.71
N ASP A 195 -8.37 4.24 25.60
CA ASP A 195 -9.34 4.77 26.55
C ASP A 195 -9.42 6.29 26.36
N ALA A 196 -10.62 6.87 26.47
CA ALA A 196 -10.85 8.26 26.07
C ALA A 196 -11.97 8.93 26.87
N ASP A 197 -11.57 9.85 27.75
CA ASP A 197 -12.46 10.72 28.50
C ASP A 197 -12.76 11.98 27.70
N VAL A 198 -14.05 12.32 27.58
CA VAL A 198 -14.47 13.49 26.80
C VAL A 198 -15.65 14.18 27.47
N LEU A 199 -15.54 15.49 27.61
CA LEU A 199 -16.61 16.38 28.02
C LEU A 199 -16.86 17.32 26.85
N PHE A 200 -18.08 17.32 26.31
CA PHE A 200 -18.45 18.20 25.20
C PHE A 200 -19.89 18.67 25.35
N ASP A 201 -20.05 19.98 25.39
CA ASP A 201 -21.33 20.68 25.37
C ASP A 201 -21.26 21.73 24.25
N PRO A 202 -22.08 21.64 23.18
CA PRO A 202 -22.07 22.62 22.10
C PRO A 202 -22.50 24.02 22.56
N ALA A 203 -23.23 24.16 23.68
CA ALA A 203 -23.58 25.45 24.27
C ALA A 203 -22.43 26.04 25.14
N ASN A 204 -21.49 25.21 25.60
CA ASN A 204 -20.38 25.61 26.47
C ASN A 204 -19.05 24.94 26.07
N LEU A 205 -18.58 25.21 24.86
CA LEU A 205 -17.30 24.69 24.34
C LEU A 205 -16.08 25.03 25.23
N LYS A 206 -16.15 26.11 26.03
CA LYS A 206 -15.10 26.49 27.00
C LYS A 206 -14.94 25.48 28.14
N ALA A 207 -16.01 24.79 28.51
CA ALA A 207 -15.96 23.67 29.46
C ALA A 207 -15.53 22.34 28.80
N GLY A 208 -15.53 22.26 27.46
CA GLY A 208 -15.18 21.05 26.73
C GLY A 208 -13.75 20.58 26.97
N ARG A 209 -13.56 19.30 27.27
CA ARG A 209 -12.27 18.67 27.55
C ARG A 209 -12.18 17.29 26.89
N THR A 210 -10.96 16.84 26.60
CA THR A 210 -10.69 15.55 25.99
C THR A 210 -9.34 15.04 26.48
N ALA A 211 -9.30 13.83 27.00
CA ALA A 211 -8.09 13.08 27.32
C ALA A 211 -8.17 11.72 26.60
N ILE A 212 -7.10 11.30 25.91
CA ILE A 212 -7.05 10.04 25.16
C ILE A 212 -5.72 9.35 25.46
N SER A 213 -5.79 8.12 25.96
CA SER A 213 -4.66 7.22 26.22
C SER A 213 -4.75 6.05 25.23
N ILE A 214 -3.76 5.93 24.34
CA ILE A 214 -3.66 4.84 23.36
C ILE A 214 -2.58 3.86 23.82
N ASP A 215 -2.92 2.58 23.95
CA ASP A 215 -1.94 1.51 24.18
C ASP A 215 -1.26 1.16 22.84
N LEU A 216 0.04 1.41 22.76
CA LEU A 216 0.83 1.24 21.55
C LEU A 216 1.22 -0.22 21.28
N GLU A 217 1.04 -1.14 22.24
CA GLU A 217 1.18 -2.58 21.99
C GLU A 217 -0.01 -3.11 21.16
N SER A 218 -1.16 -2.42 21.20
CA SER A 218 -2.37 -2.77 20.45
C SER A 218 -2.37 -2.41 18.96
N ILE A 219 -1.27 -1.85 18.46
CA ILE A 219 -1.15 -1.38 17.08
C ILE A 219 -1.24 -2.52 16.06
N ASP A 220 -1.90 -2.24 14.95
CA ASP A 220 -1.92 -3.02 13.71
C ASP A 220 -1.42 -2.14 12.57
N ALA A 221 -0.36 -2.57 11.87
CA ALA A 221 0.25 -1.82 10.77
C ALA A 221 -0.07 -2.40 9.37
N GLY A 222 -1.14 -3.20 9.25
CA GLY A 222 -1.64 -3.76 8.00
C GLY A 222 -1.02 -5.11 7.59
N SER A 223 0.18 -5.42 8.09
CA SER A 223 0.79 -6.75 8.03
C SER A 223 1.62 -7.09 9.28
N ASP A 224 1.90 -8.38 9.47
CA ASP A 224 2.62 -8.89 10.64
C ASP A 224 4.08 -8.37 10.70
N GLU A 225 4.81 -8.36 9.59
CA GLU A 225 6.18 -7.81 9.53
C GLU A 225 6.22 -6.32 9.94
N ALA A 226 5.27 -5.52 9.43
CA ALA A 226 5.18 -4.11 9.76
C ALA A 226 4.78 -3.90 11.23
N THR A 227 3.84 -4.71 11.74
CA THR A 227 3.35 -4.65 13.13
C THR A 227 4.44 -5.02 14.14
N VAL A 228 5.35 -5.93 13.77
CA VAL A 228 6.53 -6.28 14.59
C VAL A 228 7.60 -5.19 14.51
N GLU A 229 7.88 -4.61 13.34
CA GLU A 229 8.88 -3.54 13.21
C GLU A 229 8.45 -2.24 13.91
N ILE A 230 7.18 -1.83 13.76
CA ILE A 230 6.71 -0.53 14.23
C ILE A 230 6.73 -0.38 15.76
N LYS A 231 6.80 -1.50 16.49
CA LYS A 231 6.95 -1.53 17.95
C LYS A 231 8.40 -1.31 18.42
N ARG A 232 9.39 -1.49 17.54
CA ARG A 232 10.83 -1.42 17.85
C ARG A 232 11.32 0.02 18.05
N ARG A 233 12.53 0.14 18.60
CA ARG A 233 13.17 1.42 18.96
C ARG A 233 13.19 2.50 17.87
N PRO A 234 13.45 2.21 16.57
CA PRO A 234 13.40 3.24 15.54
C PRO A 234 12.00 3.82 15.32
N TRP A 235 10.95 3.07 15.65
CA TRP A 235 9.54 3.45 15.50
C TRP A 235 8.96 3.90 16.84
N PHE A 236 7.88 3.31 17.36
CA PHE A 236 7.25 3.76 18.60
C PHE A 236 8.07 3.49 19.87
N ASP A 237 9.02 2.54 19.83
CA ASP A 237 9.83 2.12 20.99
C ASP A 237 8.96 1.71 22.20
N VAL A 238 7.95 0.87 21.95
CA VAL A 238 6.81 0.57 22.85
C VAL A 238 7.28 0.05 24.21
N LYS A 239 8.41 -0.66 24.25
CA LYS A 239 9.05 -1.12 25.50
C LYS A 239 9.36 0.03 26.48
N ASN A 240 9.74 1.20 25.97
CA ASN A 240 10.10 2.37 26.76
C ASN A 240 8.95 3.41 26.80
N TYR A 241 8.09 3.43 25.78
CA TYR A 241 6.94 4.32 25.67
C TYR A 241 5.69 3.50 25.31
N PRO A 242 5.04 2.83 26.28
CA PRO A 242 3.90 1.94 25.99
C PRO A 242 2.61 2.68 25.58
N ARG A 243 2.58 4.01 25.70
CA ARG A 243 1.39 4.82 25.41
C ARG A 243 1.69 6.04 24.54
N ALA A 244 0.67 6.43 23.76
CA ALA A 244 0.52 7.77 23.21
C ALA A 244 -0.64 8.47 23.91
N GLU A 245 -0.45 9.73 24.27
CA GLU A 245 -1.38 10.51 25.10
C GLU A 245 -1.80 11.79 24.36
N PHE A 246 -3.08 12.18 24.47
CA PHE A 246 -3.57 13.48 24.00
C PHE A 246 -4.39 14.17 25.09
N THR A 247 -4.24 15.50 25.20
CA THR A 247 -5.07 16.33 26.10
C THR A 247 -5.43 17.65 25.43
N SER A 248 -6.72 17.92 25.29
CA SER A 248 -7.25 19.17 24.70
C SER A 248 -6.86 20.40 25.54
N SER A 249 -6.38 21.46 24.89
CA SER A 249 -6.31 22.81 25.46
C SER A 249 -7.56 23.63 25.15
N THR A 250 -8.11 23.49 23.94
CA THR A 250 -9.24 24.31 23.45
C THR A 250 -10.14 23.53 22.49
N VAL A 251 -11.43 23.89 22.50
CA VAL A 251 -12.42 23.49 21.48
C VAL A 251 -13.07 24.76 20.94
N THR A 252 -13.18 24.85 19.61
CA THR A 252 -13.73 26.03 18.91
C THR A 252 -14.75 25.57 17.86
N ALA A 253 -15.80 26.35 17.60
CA ALA A 253 -16.70 26.13 16.47
C ALA A 253 -16.09 26.71 15.18
N VAL A 254 -16.26 26.01 14.06
CA VAL A 254 -15.81 26.46 12.71
C VAL A 254 -16.90 26.38 11.64
N GLY A 255 -18.12 25.96 12.00
CA GLY A 255 -19.31 25.99 11.12
C GLY A 255 -20.52 25.29 11.75
N PRO A 256 -21.66 25.15 11.04
CA PRO A 256 -22.82 24.42 11.52
C PRO A 256 -22.48 22.96 11.79
N GLY A 257 -22.58 22.55 13.06
CA GLY A 257 -22.08 21.25 13.52
C GLY A 257 -20.55 21.09 13.46
N LEU A 258 -19.78 22.00 12.85
CA LEU A 258 -18.32 21.93 12.65
C LEU A 258 -17.54 22.62 13.77
N TYR A 259 -16.46 21.98 14.22
CA TYR A 259 -15.58 22.39 15.30
C TYR A 259 -14.11 22.08 15.01
N ARG A 260 -13.23 22.46 15.93
CA ARG A 260 -11.80 22.15 15.95
C ARG A 260 -11.35 21.97 17.40
N VAL A 261 -10.68 20.86 17.68
CA VAL A 261 -9.95 20.65 18.94
C VAL A 261 -8.48 20.97 18.72
N THR A 262 -7.86 21.67 19.65
CA THR A 262 -6.41 21.82 19.72
C THR A 262 -5.95 21.34 21.10
N GLY A 263 -4.79 20.68 21.17
CA GLY A 263 -4.29 20.13 22.42
C GLY A 263 -2.87 19.59 22.32
N LYS A 264 -2.33 19.17 23.45
CA LYS A 264 -1.00 18.56 23.54
C LYS A 264 -1.10 17.08 23.23
N MET A 265 -0.37 16.62 22.22
CA MET A 265 -0.17 15.22 21.88
C MET A 265 1.25 14.81 22.28
N THR A 266 1.39 13.68 22.97
CA THR A 266 2.69 13.13 23.39
C THR A 266 2.83 11.71 22.86
N ILE A 267 3.86 11.46 22.05
CA ILE A 267 4.21 10.14 21.51
C ILE A 267 5.72 9.97 21.65
N LYS A 268 6.19 8.77 22.06
CA LYS A 268 7.62 8.46 22.22
C LYS A 268 8.39 9.51 23.06
N GLY A 269 7.75 9.97 24.14
CA GLY A 269 8.29 11.00 25.03
C GLY A 269 8.36 12.42 24.44
N ARG A 270 7.93 12.65 23.19
CA ARG A 270 7.89 13.98 22.57
C ARG A 270 6.48 14.56 22.57
N THR A 271 6.33 15.75 23.15
CA THR A 271 5.08 16.53 23.09
C THR A 271 5.09 17.54 21.95
N ARG A 272 3.95 17.66 21.26
CA ARG A 272 3.62 18.69 20.25
C ARG A 272 2.23 19.25 20.53
N GLU A 273 1.96 20.46 20.05
CA GLU A 273 0.57 20.91 19.92
C GLU A 273 0.01 20.42 18.58
N VAL A 274 -1.20 19.87 18.60
CA VAL A 274 -1.88 19.26 17.46
C VAL A 274 -3.31 19.82 17.39
N SER A 275 -3.77 20.14 16.18
CA SER A 275 -5.12 20.66 15.94
C SER A 275 -5.88 19.80 14.93
N ALA A 276 -7.00 19.22 15.34
CA ALA A 276 -7.83 18.34 14.51
C ALA A 276 -9.19 19.01 14.21
N PRO A 277 -9.58 19.16 12.92
CA PRO A 277 -10.92 19.56 12.54
C PRO A 277 -11.92 18.43 12.83
N PHE A 278 -13.13 18.80 13.24
CA PHE A 278 -14.14 17.87 13.77
C PHE A 278 -15.57 18.42 13.51
N ALA A 279 -16.66 17.63 13.55
CA ALA A 279 -18.05 18.17 13.39
C ALA A 279 -19.23 17.40 14.09
N ALA A 280 -19.61 17.74 15.32
CA ALA A 280 -20.48 16.91 16.16
C ALA A 280 -21.90 16.61 15.62
N GLN A 281 -22.23 15.30 15.57
CA GLN A 281 -23.55 14.73 15.27
C GLN A 281 -24.12 14.02 16.50
N LYS A 282 -25.40 14.28 16.83
CA LYS A 282 -26.16 13.59 17.88
C LYS A 282 -27.28 12.74 17.26
N ALA A 283 -27.42 11.49 17.69
CA ALA A 283 -28.51 10.60 17.32
C ALA A 283 -28.92 9.76 18.54
N ASN A 284 -30.22 9.74 18.89
CA ASN A 284 -30.72 9.18 20.16
C ASN A 284 -29.96 9.76 21.38
N ASP A 285 -29.75 8.96 22.43
CA ASP A 285 -28.84 9.27 23.55
C ASP A 285 -27.36 9.03 23.17
N ARG A 286 -26.97 9.23 21.90
CA ARG A 286 -25.61 9.02 21.40
C ARG A 286 -25.05 10.19 20.59
N TRP A 287 -23.72 10.37 20.63
CA TRP A 287 -22.94 11.19 19.68
C TRP A 287 -21.88 10.32 18.94
N THR A 288 -21.35 10.68 17.74
CA THR A 288 -20.39 9.82 16.96
C THR A 288 -19.17 10.50 16.26
N PHE A 289 -17.94 10.38 16.82
CA PHE A 289 -16.74 11.26 16.82
C PHE A 289 -15.81 11.27 15.54
N ASP A 290 -16.29 11.09 14.29
CA ASP A 290 -15.46 10.91 13.05
C ASP A 290 -14.60 12.09 12.50
N GLY A 291 -13.32 12.21 12.89
CA GLY A 291 -12.40 13.27 12.45
C GLY A 291 -11.21 12.76 11.67
N LYS A 292 -10.48 13.70 11.06
CA LYS A 292 -9.17 13.43 10.48
C LYS A 292 -8.22 14.61 10.52
N PHE A 293 -6.93 14.34 10.66
CA PHE A 293 -5.85 15.33 10.58
C PHE A 293 -4.56 14.66 10.10
N THR A 294 -3.62 15.45 9.57
CA THR A 294 -2.30 14.95 9.19
C THR A 294 -1.30 15.20 10.32
N LEU A 295 -0.53 14.17 10.67
CA LEU A 295 0.59 14.22 11.60
C LEU A 295 1.89 13.98 10.84
N LYS A 296 2.97 14.63 11.25
CA LYS A 296 4.34 14.34 10.78
C LYS A 296 5.03 13.41 11.74
N ARG A 297 5.37 12.20 11.30
CA ARG A 297 5.97 11.16 12.16
C ARG A 297 7.35 11.57 12.69
N LEU A 298 8.11 12.35 11.91
CA LEU A 298 9.46 12.78 12.28
C LEU A 298 9.46 13.84 13.39
N ASP A 299 8.40 14.64 13.53
CA ASP A 299 8.25 15.58 14.66
C ASP A 299 8.25 14.87 16.03
N PHE A 300 7.91 13.58 16.04
CA PHE A 300 7.87 12.69 17.20
C PHE A 300 9.02 11.65 17.24
N ASN A 301 10.03 11.74 16.35
CA ASN A 301 11.07 10.71 16.15
C ASN A 301 10.50 9.30 15.83
N ILE A 302 9.40 9.21 15.07
CA ILE A 302 8.80 7.93 14.67
C ILE A 302 9.33 7.53 13.27
N GLY A 303 10.19 6.52 13.23
CA GLY A 303 10.91 6.05 12.05
C GLY A 303 12.28 6.74 11.91
N GLU A 304 13.22 6.36 12.77
CA GLU A 304 14.59 6.88 12.85
C GLU A 304 15.61 6.08 12.00
N GLY A 305 16.83 6.62 11.84
CA GLY A 305 17.90 5.96 11.10
C GLY A 305 17.53 5.79 9.62
N ALA A 306 17.63 4.57 9.09
CA ALA A 306 17.21 4.30 7.70
C ALA A 306 15.71 4.57 7.44
N TRP A 307 14.87 4.55 8.48
CA TRP A 307 13.45 4.86 8.37
C TRP A 307 13.15 6.37 8.30
N SER A 308 14.14 7.27 8.42
CA SER A 308 13.91 8.70 8.26
C SER A 308 13.70 9.13 6.80
N ASP A 309 14.01 8.26 5.84
CA ASP A 309 13.78 8.49 4.42
C ASP A 309 12.28 8.63 4.09
N THR A 310 11.89 9.86 3.76
CA THR A 310 10.53 10.23 3.38
C THR A 310 10.13 9.73 2.00
N GLY A 311 11.09 9.34 1.16
CA GLY A 311 10.83 8.72 -0.14
C GLY A 311 10.26 7.31 -0.02
N THR A 312 10.79 6.50 0.91
CA THR A 312 10.27 5.14 1.14
C THR A 312 9.02 5.14 2.00
N VAL A 313 8.99 5.88 3.10
CA VAL A 313 7.79 6.02 3.95
C VAL A 313 7.55 7.49 4.21
N ALA A 314 6.43 8.03 3.75
CA ALA A 314 6.12 9.46 3.89
C ALA A 314 6.21 9.94 5.34
N ASP A 315 6.60 11.20 5.56
CA ASP A 315 6.54 11.83 6.88
C ASP A 315 5.09 12.07 7.32
N GLU A 316 4.24 12.44 6.35
CA GLU A 316 2.80 12.60 6.54
C GLU A 316 2.09 11.27 6.78
N VAL A 317 1.40 11.20 7.91
CA VAL A 317 0.45 10.15 8.27
C VAL A 317 -0.92 10.81 8.47
N GLU A 318 -1.93 10.39 7.72
CA GLU A 318 -3.30 10.82 7.97
C GLU A 318 -3.85 9.99 9.14
N ILE A 319 -4.25 10.65 10.23
CA ILE A 319 -4.91 10.03 11.37
C ILE A 319 -6.40 10.20 11.20
N LEU A 320 -7.17 9.12 11.33
CA LEU A 320 -8.63 9.11 11.30
C LEU A 320 -9.14 8.55 12.63
N PHE A 321 -10.16 9.17 13.21
CA PHE A 321 -10.69 8.72 14.50
C PHE A 321 -12.21 8.79 14.51
N ARG A 322 -12.90 7.73 14.97
CA ARG A 322 -14.29 7.81 15.44
C ARG A 322 -14.30 7.40 16.89
N PHE A 323 -15.17 8.03 17.66
CA PHE A 323 -15.57 7.51 18.95
C PHE A 323 -17.11 7.49 19.06
N ALA A 324 -17.76 6.58 19.78
CA ALA A 324 -19.22 6.47 19.82
C ALA A 324 -19.72 6.49 21.26
N VAL A 325 -20.78 7.24 21.58
CA VAL A 325 -20.79 7.96 22.86
C VAL A 325 -22.13 8.03 23.58
N PRO A 326 -22.31 7.58 24.84
CA PRO A 326 -23.49 7.95 25.62
C PRO A 326 -23.54 9.45 25.91
N VAL A 327 -24.70 10.07 25.68
CA VAL A 327 -25.06 11.36 26.26
C VAL A 327 -25.16 11.18 27.79
N PRO A 328 -24.58 12.07 28.62
CA PRO A 328 -24.77 12.01 30.06
C PRO A 328 -26.26 12.08 30.41
N LYS A 329 -26.74 11.12 31.20
CA LYS A 329 -28.07 11.20 31.80
C LYS A 329 -28.07 12.32 32.84
N LYS A 330 -29.14 13.11 32.86
CA LYS A 330 -29.39 14.12 33.89
C LYS A 330 -29.89 13.47 35.18
#